data_AF-A0A497ABD3-F1
#
_entry.id   AF-A0A497ABD3-F1
#
_cell.length_a   1.000
_cell.length_b   1.000
_cell.length_c   1.000
_cell.angle_alpha   90.00
_cell.angle_beta   90.00
_cell.angle_gamma   90.00
#
_symmetry.space_group_name_H-M   'P 1'
#
loop_
_entity.id
_entity.type
_entity.pdbx_description
1 polymer ?
#
loop_
_entity_poly.entity_id
_entity_poly.type
_entity_poly.pdbx_seq_one_letter_code
_entity_poly.pdbx_strand_id
1 'polypeptide(L)'
;MLKIRPSSLFTTKQEFLKYVNIHNSGYRVHSDSKSNYLSLIRMHNTTSDYDRLLRDSDYIQIAYRTLQDWNMNQQGAKLVTLSEFRNSILEYTRVLSQLKKYRLELLNTTEIQSILSELKTLFINLRVMQTQAKIVGASKTLHFLLPNLVMPIDRRNILDLLYLGAPYSANPEREFKYFAEIFEEYHRLCKKLLLSKGDVDNSGWNTSIPKMIDNALIAFLAELLRGNVKVIPKG
;
A
#
# COMPACT_ATOMS: atom_id res chain seq x y z
N MET A 1 -9.92 -8.20 13.18
CA MET A 1 -10.20 -9.42 12.44
C MET A 1 -10.97 -9.08 11.18
N LEU A 2 -10.32 -9.34 10.05
CA LEU A 2 -10.87 -9.22 8.70
C LEU A 2 -12.16 -10.03 8.55
N LYS A 3 -13.15 -9.43 7.87
CA LYS A 3 -14.41 -10.08 7.49
C LYS A 3 -14.30 -10.79 6.15
N ILE A 4 -13.47 -10.26 5.26
CA ILE A 4 -13.11 -10.86 3.98
C ILE A 4 -11.59 -10.99 3.91
N ARG A 5 -11.10 -12.18 3.55
CA ARG A 5 -9.66 -12.43 3.39
C ARG A 5 -9.29 -12.35 1.90
N PRO A 6 -8.34 -11.49 1.48
CA PRO A 6 -7.84 -11.44 0.10
C PRO A 6 -7.48 -12.82 -0.47
N SER A 7 -6.81 -13.65 0.33
CA SER A 7 -6.42 -15.02 -0.03
C SER A 7 -7.59 -15.96 -0.33
N SER A 8 -8.82 -15.59 0.04
CA SER A 8 -10.04 -16.34 -0.26
C SER A 8 -10.81 -15.83 -1.48
N LEU A 9 -10.48 -14.64 -2.00
CA LEU A 9 -11.20 -14.03 -3.12
C LEU A 9 -10.80 -14.57 -4.49
N PHE A 10 -9.57 -15.06 -4.61
CA PHE A 10 -9.03 -15.57 -5.86
C PHE A 10 -8.59 -17.01 -5.69
N THR A 11 -9.09 -17.91 -6.54
CA THR A 11 -8.75 -19.33 -6.50
C THR A 11 -7.51 -19.62 -7.33
N THR A 12 -7.41 -18.99 -8.50
CA THR A 12 -6.31 -19.19 -9.44
C THR A 12 -5.59 -17.89 -9.74
N LYS A 13 -4.35 -18.01 -10.23
CA LYS A 13 -3.57 -16.86 -10.69
C LYS A 13 -4.21 -16.19 -11.90
N GLN A 14 -4.79 -16.95 -12.83
CA GLN A 14 -5.50 -16.39 -13.99
C GLN A 14 -6.72 -15.55 -13.56
N GLU A 15 -7.49 -16.02 -12.59
CA GLU A 15 -8.61 -15.26 -12.03
C GLU A 15 -8.14 -13.95 -11.41
N PHE A 16 -7.08 -13.98 -10.61
CA PHE A 16 -6.48 -12.77 -10.05
C PHE A 16 -6.03 -11.78 -11.14
N LEU A 17 -5.30 -12.26 -12.15
CA LEU A 17 -4.79 -11.42 -13.24
C LEU A 17 -5.92 -10.80 -14.10
N LYS A 18 -7.09 -11.46 -14.18
CA LYS A 18 -8.28 -10.86 -14.80
C LYS A 18 -8.65 -9.54 -14.12
N TYR A 19 -8.67 -9.48 -12.79
CA TYR A 19 -9.01 -8.25 -12.06
C TYR A 19 -7.91 -7.20 -12.14
N VAL A 20 -6.64 -7.61 -12.20
CA VAL A 20 -5.53 -6.72 -12.51
C VAL A 20 -5.76 -6.02 -13.87
N ASN A 21 -6.15 -6.78 -14.89
CA ASN A 21 -6.43 -6.24 -16.23
C ASN A 21 -7.68 -5.34 -16.28
N ILE A 22 -8.74 -5.68 -15.53
CA ILE A 22 -9.93 -4.82 -15.37
C ILE A 22 -9.53 -3.48 -14.77
N HIS A 23 -8.68 -3.47 -13.73
CA HIS A 23 -8.20 -2.22 -13.14
C HIS A 23 -7.42 -1.38 -14.16
N ASN A 24 -6.46 -1.99 -14.86
CA ASN A 24 -5.60 -1.27 -15.80
C ASN A 24 -6.34 -0.67 -17.00
N SER A 25 -7.40 -1.34 -17.47
CA SER A 25 -8.19 -0.87 -18.61
C SER A 25 -9.14 0.29 -18.28
N GLY A 26 -9.52 0.48 -17.01
CA GLY A 26 -10.55 1.45 -16.61
C GLY A 26 -10.14 2.51 -15.58
N TYR A 27 -9.05 2.35 -14.84
CA TYR A 27 -8.77 3.19 -13.67
C TYR A 27 -7.80 4.35 -13.93
N ARG A 28 -8.32 5.59 -13.82
CA ARG A 28 -7.57 6.87 -13.82
C ARG A 28 -6.45 6.91 -14.86
N VAL A 29 -6.80 6.68 -16.13
CA VAL A 29 -5.82 6.55 -17.23
C VAL A 29 -4.98 7.82 -17.42
N HIS A 30 -5.56 8.99 -17.14
CA HIS A 30 -4.93 10.31 -17.23
C HIS A 30 -5.22 11.13 -15.96
N SER A 31 -4.27 11.18 -15.03
CA SER A 31 -4.29 12.15 -13.92
C SER A 31 -2.86 12.47 -13.50
N ASP A 32 -2.62 13.70 -13.04
CA ASP A 32 -1.32 14.13 -12.51
C ASP A 32 -0.85 13.20 -11.37
N SER A 33 -1.81 12.68 -10.61
CA SER A 33 -1.63 11.63 -9.61
C SER A 33 -0.86 10.40 -10.13
N LYS A 34 -1.17 9.95 -11.34
CA LYS A 34 -0.50 8.80 -11.96
C LYS A 34 0.93 9.13 -12.36
N SER A 35 1.15 10.32 -12.93
CA SER A 35 2.47 10.79 -13.34
C SER A 35 3.41 10.93 -12.14
N ASN A 36 2.93 11.56 -11.06
CA ASN A 36 3.68 11.73 -9.82
C ASN A 36 4.03 10.37 -9.19
N TYR A 37 3.05 9.47 -9.08
CA TYR A 37 3.28 8.13 -8.55
C TYR A 37 4.31 7.33 -9.38
N LEU A 38 4.17 7.32 -10.71
CA LEU A 38 5.12 6.63 -11.59
C LEU A 38 6.53 7.22 -11.49
N SER A 39 6.65 8.54 -11.33
CA SER A 39 7.94 9.20 -11.11
C SER A 39 8.61 8.75 -9.82
N LEU A 40 7.86 8.63 -8.72
CA LEU A 40 8.36 8.10 -7.44
C LEU A 40 8.89 6.68 -7.58
N ILE A 41 8.08 5.80 -8.17
CA ILE A 41 8.45 4.41 -8.37
C ILE A 41 9.70 4.32 -9.25
N ARG A 42 9.78 5.13 -10.32
CA ARG A 42 10.96 5.16 -11.19
C ARG A 42 12.20 5.57 -10.40
N MET A 43 12.17 6.70 -9.69
CA MET A 43 13.30 7.16 -8.86
C MET A 43 13.72 6.10 -7.83
N HIS A 44 12.75 5.46 -7.18
CA HIS A 44 12.98 4.38 -6.23
C HIS A 44 13.62 3.13 -6.87
N ASN A 45 13.21 2.76 -8.08
CA ASN A 45 13.72 1.57 -8.76
C ASN A 45 15.07 1.79 -9.45
N THR A 46 15.40 3.03 -9.82
CA THR A 46 16.68 3.37 -10.48
C THR A 46 17.77 3.81 -9.51
N THR A 47 17.44 4.10 -8.24
CA THR A 47 18.48 4.50 -7.29
C THR A 47 19.40 3.34 -6.94
N SER A 48 20.71 3.58 -7.01
CA SER A 48 21.73 2.70 -6.44
C SER A 48 22.01 3.02 -4.96
N ASP A 49 21.61 4.21 -4.50
CA ASP A 49 21.82 4.71 -3.14
C ASP A 49 20.47 5.17 -2.58
N TYR A 50 19.85 4.27 -1.82
CA TYR A 50 18.53 4.52 -1.23
C TYR A 50 18.60 5.59 -0.12
N ASP A 51 19.71 5.67 0.60
CA ASP A 51 19.96 6.70 1.62
C ASP A 51 20.01 8.10 1.00
N ARG A 52 20.66 8.23 -0.16
CA ARG A 52 20.67 9.47 -0.94
C ARG A 52 19.27 9.81 -1.45
N LEU A 53 18.51 8.83 -1.94
CA LEU A 53 17.13 9.04 -2.40
C LEU A 53 16.23 9.60 -1.28
N LEU A 54 16.35 9.10 -0.05
CA LEU A 54 15.57 9.62 1.09
C LEU A 54 15.91 11.07 1.46
N ARG A 55 17.09 11.56 1.08
CA ARG A 55 17.54 12.94 1.30
C ARG A 55 17.24 13.87 0.12
N ASP A 56 16.88 13.29 -1.03
CA ASP A 56 16.53 13.99 -2.26
C ASP A 56 15.24 14.81 -2.07
N SER A 57 15.35 16.13 -2.24
CA SER A 57 14.24 17.07 -2.06
C SER A 57 13.12 16.84 -3.07
N ASP A 58 13.44 16.45 -4.31
CA ASP A 58 12.46 16.23 -5.36
C ASP A 58 11.68 14.96 -5.09
N TYR A 59 12.35 13.89 -4.67
CA TYR A 59 11.70 12.63 -4.27
C TYR A 59 10.68 12.87 -3.15
N ILE A 60 11.09 13.58 -2.09
CA ILE A 60 10.22 13.90 -0.96
C ILE A 60 9.07 14.82 -1.37
N GLN A 61 9.33 15.82 -2.22
CA GLN A 61 8.30 16.73 -2.72
C GLN A 61 7.27 16.01 -3.58
N ILE A 62 7.69 15.12 -4.49
CA ILE A 62 6.78 14.32 -5.31
C ILE A 62 5.98 13.36 -4.41
N ALA A 63 6.59 12.76 -3.38
CA ALA A 63 5.89 11.87 -2.44
C ALA A 63 4.77 12.60 -1.72
N TYR A 64 5.09 13.80 -1.20
CA TYR A 64 4.12 14.66 -0.52
C TYR A 64 2.99 15.11 -1.46
N ARG A 65 3.30 15.56 -2.69
CA ARG A 65 2.30 15.93 -3.70
C ARG A 65 1.42 14.73 -4.09
N THR A 66 2.01 13.54 -4.23
CA THR A 66 1.26 12.32 -4.54
C THR A 66 0.27 11.98 -3.42
N LEU A 67 0.62 12.19 -2.14
CA LEU A 67 -0.34 12.06 -1.04
C LEU A 67 -1.50 13.06 -1.18
N GLN A 68 -1.23 14.31 -1.57
CA GLN A 68 -2.28 15.31 -1.81
C GLN A 68 -3.21 14.87 -2.95
N ASP A 69 -2.65 14.40 -4.06
CA ASP A 69 -3.39 13.86 -5.21
C ASP A 69 -4.19 12.59 -4.87
N TRP A 70 -3.75 11.86 -3.83
CA TRP A 70 -4.44 10.70 -3.27
C TRP A 70 -5.41 11.10 -2.14
N ASN A 71 -5.84 12.37 -2.16
CA ASN A 71 -6.83 12.99 -1.27
C ASN A 71 -6.45 12.99 0.21
N MET A 72 -5.15 12.96 0.55
CA MET A 72 -4.72 12.98 1.95
C MET A 72 -4.79 14.34 2.64
N ASN A 73 -5.26 15.37 1.93
CA ASN A 73 -5.47 16.71 2.48
C ASN A 73 -6.89 17.23 2.22
N GLN A 74 -7.87 16.31 2.17
CA GLN A 74 -9.29 16.59 1.91
C GLN A 74 -10.19 15.76 2.84
N GLN A 75 -11.49 16.08 2.90
CA GLN A 75 -12.50 15.27 3.60
C GLN A 75 -12.16 14.96 5.07
N GLY A 76 -11.62 15.96 5.79
CA GLY A 76 -11.22 15.84 7.18
C GLY A 76 -9.83 15.24 7.40
N ALA A 77 -9.18 14.70 6.36
CA ALA A 77 -7.77 14.35 6.38
C ALA A 77 -6.88 15.60 6.20
N LYS A 78 -5.78 15.67 6.95
CA LYS A 78 -4.85 16.80 6.89
C LYS A 78 -3.42 16.32 7.03
N LEU A 79 -2.57 16.61 6.05
CA LEU A 79 -1.14 16.31 6.09
C LEU A 79 -0.42 17.23 7.08
N VAL A 80 0.67 16.76 7.67
CA VAL A 80 1.66 17.64 8.32
C VAL A 80 2.33 18.55 7.28
N THR A 81 3.09 19.55 7.70
CA THR A 81 3.84 20.38 6.73
C THR A 81 4.87 19.55 5.96
N LEU A 82 5.26 20.00 4.76
CA LEU A 82 6.31 19.33 3.97
C LEU A 82 7.63 19.19 4.75
N SER A 83 7.98 20.20 5.57
CA SER A 83 9.18 20.16 6.41
C SER A 83 9.09 19.08 7.49
N GLU A 84 7.96 19.01 8.20
CA GLU A 84 7.73 17.96 9.21
C GLU A 84 7.73 16.56 8.58
N PHE A 85 7.08 16.40 7.41
CA PHE A 85 7.06 15.15 6.66
C PHE A 85 8.47 14.70 6.29
N ARG A 86 9.27 15.61 5.70
CA ARG A 86 10.67 15.36 5.34
C ARG A 86 11.50 14.96 6.55
N ASN A 87 11.47 15.77 7.60
CA ASN A 87 12.28 15.55 8.80
C ASN A 87 11.92 14.22 9.45
N SER A 88 10.64 13.87 9.49
CA SER A 88 10.20 12.59 10.01
C SER A 88 10.72 11.41 9.19
N ILE A 89 10.79 11.49 7.86
CA ILE A 89 11.39 10.41 7.04
C ILE A 89 12.88 10.29 7.32
N LEU A 90 13.59 11.41 7.45
CA LEU A 90 15.03 11.45 7.70
C LEU A 90 15.42 10.78 9.03
N GLU A 91 14.60 10.96 10.07
CA GLU A 91 14.75 10.32 11.39
C GLU A 91 14.77 8.79 11.33
N TYR A 92 14.10 8.19 10.33
CA TYR A 92 13.97 6.74 10.19
C TYR A 92 14.73 6.15 8.99
N THR A 93 15.66 6.91 8.39
CA THR A 93 16.48 6.48 7.24
C THR A 93 17.11 5.10 7.44
N ARG A 94 17.74 4.85 8.59
CA ARG A 94 18.36 3.55 8.90
C ARG A 94 17.37 2.38 8.82
N VAL A 95 16.20 2.51 9.44
CA VAL A 95 15.16 1.47 9.45
C VAL A 95 14.60 1.25 8.05
N LEU A 96 14.32 2.34 7.32
CA LEU A 96 13.85 2.29 5.95
C LEU A 96 14.87 1.57 5.03
N SER A 97 16.16 1.88 5.16
CA SER A 97 17.21 1.26 4.36
C SER A 97 17.40 -0.22 4.66
N GLN A 98 17.21 -0.63 5.93
CA GLN A 98 17.19 -2.04 6.30
C GLN A 98 15.99 -2.78 5.69
N LEU A 99 14.82 -2.14 5.65
CA LEU A 99 13.60 -2.74 5.09
C LEU A 99 13.57 -2.78 3.56
N LYS A 100 14.27 -1.85 2.89
CA LYS A 100 14.31 -1.70 1.42
C LYS A 100 14.71 -2.98 0.67
N LYS A 101 15.50 -3.85 1.29
CA LYS A 101 15.97 -5.12 0.70
C LYS A 101 14.87 -6.19 0.59
N TYR A 102 13.80 -6.06 1.36
CA TYR A 102 12.73 -7.06 1.41
C TYR A 102 11.71 -6.86 0.30
N ARG A 103 11.12 -7.98 -0.12
CA ARG A 103 10.05 -8.04 -1.11
C ARG A 103 8.95 -8.95 -0.58
N LEU A 104 7.71 -8.49 -0.63
CA LEU A 104 6.57 -9.14 0.02
C LEU A 104 6.44 -10.61 -0.42
N GLU A 105 6.58 -10.89 -1.71
CA GLU A 105 6.41 -12.23 -2.28
C GLU A 105 7.53 -13.21 -1.88
N LEU A 106 8.69 -12.70 -1.46
CA LEU A 106 9.86 -13.49 -1.11
C LEU A 106 9.98 -13.80 0.38
N LEU A 107 9.20 -13.12 1.23
CA LEU A 107 9.31 -13.30 2.69
C LEU A 107 9.02 -14.74 3.13
N ASN A 108 9.76 -15.20 4.12
CA ASN A 108 9.44 -16.38 4.93
C ASN A 108 8.73 -16.01 6.24
N THR A 109 8.19 -17.00 6.95
CA THR A 109 7.40 -16.79 8.18
C THR A 109 8.19 -16.09 9.29
N THR A 110 9.48 -16.40 9.45
CA THR A 110 10.33 -15.78 10.48
C THR A 110 10.61 -14.31 10.17
N GLU A 111 10.84 -13.98 8.90
CA GLU A 111 11.04 -12.59 8.45
C GLU A 111 9.80 -11.72 8.65
N ILE A 112 8.59 -12.28 8.51
CA ILE A 112 7.35 -11.50 8.67
C ILE A 112 7.28 -10.89 10.06
N GLN A 113 7.60 -11.64 11.12
CA GLN A 113 7.49 -11.14 12.49
C GLN A 113 8.46 -9.98 12.76
N SER A 114 9.72 -10.12 12.34
CA SER A 114 10.72 -9.06 12.52
C SER A 114 10.39 -7.82 11.66
N ILE A 115 9.97 -8.02 10.42
CA ILE A 115 9.56 -6.93 9.52
C ILE A 115 8.34 -6.20 10.06
N LEU A 116 7.33 -6.91 10.56
CA LEU A 116 6.15 -6.26 11.16
C LEU A 116 6.53 -5.45 12.40
N SER A 117 7.51 -5.89 13.20
CA SER A 117 8.02 -5.09 14.31
C SER A 117 8.64 -3.78 13.84
N GLU A 118 9.46 -3.79 12.80
CA GLU A 118 10.06 -2.57 12.23
C GLU A 118 9.02 -1.68 11.55
N LEU A 119 8.08 -2.28 10.80
CA LEU A 119 6.97 -1.57 10.18
C LEU A 119 6.06 -0.93 11.23
N LYS A 120 5.90 -1.54 12.41
CA LYS A 120 5.16 -0.95 13.54
C LYS A 120 5.80 0.36 13.99
N THR A 121 7.12 0.34 14.18
CA THR A 121 7.89 1.53 14.55
C THR A 121 7.66 2.65 13.53
N LEU A 122 7.77 2.36 12.24
CA LEU A 122 7.54 3.36 11.20
C LEU A 122 6.08 3.84 11.14
N PHE A 123 5.13 2.90 11.18
CA PHE A 123 3.70 3.20 11.07
C PHE A 123 3.21 4.13 12.19
N ILE A 124 3.67 3.90 13.42
CA ILE A 124 3.25 4.68 14.58
C ILE A 124 3.96 6.05 14.60
N ASN A 125 5.25 6.07 14.29
CA ASN A 125 6.08 7.24 14.57
C ASN A 125 6.36 8.17 13.37
N LEU A 126 6.14 7.71 12.12
CA LEU A 126 6.21 8.63 10.97
C LEU A 126 5.11 9.70 11.09
N ARG A 127 5.53 10.96 11.08
CA ARG A 127 4.66 12.13 11.10
C ARG A 127 4.21 12.43 9.68
N VAL A 128 3.07 11.88 9.32
CA VAL A 128 2.44 12.06 7.99
C VAL A 128 1.17 12.89 8.07
N MET A 129 0.34 12.62 9.08
CA MET A 129 -0.99 13.21 9.23
C MET A 129 -1.05 14.07 10.50
N GLN A 130 -1.75 15.21 10.44
CA GLN A 130 -2.18 15.95 11.63
C GLN A 130 -3.40 15.31 12.30
N THR A 131 -4.15 14.49 11.56
CA THR A 131 -5.33 13.78 12.05
C THR A 131 -4.96 12.56 12.87
N GLN A 132 -5.85 12.19 13.80
CA GLN A 132 -5.65 11.03 14.68
C GLN A 132 -5.61 9.70 13.92
N ALA A 133 -6.41 9.56 12.87
CA ALA A 133 -6.38 8.38 12.01
C ALA A 133 -5.11 8.37 11.15
N LYS A 134 -4.33 7.29 11.20
CA LYS A 134 -3.03 7.17 10.54
C LYS A 134 -3.01 6.15 9.41
N ILE A 135 -3.78 5.06 9.48
CA ILE A 135 -3.62 3.89 8.60
C ILE A 135 -3.55 4.20 7.11
N VAL A 136 -4.41 5.09 6.60
CA VAL A 136 -4.42 5.45 5.18
C VAL A 136 -3.18 6.25 4.81
N GLY A 137 -2.85 7.31 5.56
CA GLY A 137 -1.68 8.14 5.28
C GLY A 137 -0.35 7.41 5.49
N ALA A 138 -0.25 6.64 6.58
CA ALA A 138 0.93 5.86 6.93
C ALA A 138 1.20 4.75 5.90
N SER A 139 0.20 3.95 5.54
CA SER A 139 0.38 2.86 4.54
C SER A 139 0.76 3.39 3.16
N LYS A 140 0.15 4.50 2.69
CA LYS A 140 0.51 5.14 1.42
C LYS A 140 1.93 5.69 1.43
N THR A 141 2.32 6.35 2.52
CA THR A 141 3.70 6.83 2.69
C THR A 141 4.69 5.68 2.70
N LEU A 142 4.43 4.63 3.50
CA LEU A 142 5.27 3.43 3.54
C LEU A 142 5.30 2.72 2.19
N HIS A 143 4.22 2.73 1.41
CA HIS A 143 4.22 2.20 0.06
C HIS A 143 5.13 3.01 -0.88
N PHE A 144 5.17 4.34 -0.77
CA PHE A 144 6.10 5.15 -1.58
C PHE A 144 7.56 4.85 -1.21
N LEU A 145 7.85 4.70 0.07
CA LEU A 145 9.20 4.41 0.57
C LEU A 145 9.62 2.95 0.32
N LEU A 146 8.70 2.00 0.45
CA LEU A 146 8.97 0.55 0.41
C LEU A 146 7.99 -0.17 -0.54
N PRO A 147 7.90 0.21 -1.83
CA PRO A 147 6.85 -0.23 -2.76
C PRO A 147 6.86 -1.73 -3.04
N ASN A 148 7.99 -2.41 -2.88
CA ASN A 148 8.09 -3.86 -3.05
C ASN A 148 7.67 -4.65 -1.79
N LEU A 149 7.49 -3.97 -0.65
CA LEU A 149 7.20 -4.60 0.64
C LEU A 149 5.80 -4.23 1.15
N VAL A 150 5.44 -2.96 1.09
CA VAL A 150 4.24 -2.42 1.70
C VAL A 150 3.20 -2.07 0.64
N MET A 151 1.95 -2.42 0.90
CA MET A 151 0.78 -2.03 0.08
C MET A 151 0.26 -0.66 0.50
N PRO A 152 -0.27 0.14 -0.44
CA PRO A 152 -1.12 1.27 -0.05
C PRO A 152 -2.44 0.71 0.49
N ILE A 153 -3.02 1.37 1.50
CA ILE A 153 -4.34 1.03 2.02
C ILE A 153 -5.25 2.23 1.86
N ASP A 154 -6.35 2.05 1.13
CA ASP A 154 -7.40 3.03 0.97
C ASP A 154 -8.62 2.70 1.82
N ARG A 155 -9.25 3.74 2.39
CA ARG A 155 -10.47 3.59 3.19
C ARG A 155 -11.61 3.00 2.37
N ARG A 156 -11.95 3.66 1.26
CA ARG A 156 -13.12 3.35 0.43
C ARG A 156 -13.00 2.08 -0.40
N ASN A 157 -11.80 1.53 -0.49
CA ASN A 157 -11.53 0.33 -1.28
C ASN A 157 -11.14 -0.83 -0.37
N ILE A 158 -9.93 -0.78 0.18
CA ILE A 158 -9.34 -1.90 0.91
C ILE A 158 -10.03 -2.09 2.26
N LEU A 159 -10.19 -1.02 3.06
CA LEU A 159 -10.83 -1.17 4.37
C LEU A 159 -12.33 -1.50 4.23
N ASP A 160 -13.03 -0.82 3.33
CA ASP A 160 -14.46 -1.09 3.09
C ASP A 160 -14.69 -2.53 2.60
N LEU A 161 -13.85 -3.05 1.69
CA LEU A 161 -13.92 -4.46 1.27
C LEU A 161 -13.62 -5.42 2.42
N LEU A 162 -12.49 -5.24 3.11
CA LEU A 162 -11.96 -6.26 4.01
C LEU A 162 -12.62 -6.29 5.39
N TYR A 163 -13.15 -5.14 5.83
CA TYR A 163 -13.82 -4.97 7.11
C TYR A 163 -15.31 -4.62 6.98
N LEU A 164 -15.88 -4.63 5.77
CA LEU A 164 -17.29 -4.32 5.51
C LEU A 164 -17.71 -2.95 6.07
N GLY A 165 -16.85 -1.95 5.91
CA GLY A 165 -17.10 -0.58 6.36
C GLY A 165 -17.10 -0.38 7.88
N ALA A 166 -16.63 -1.37 8.65
CA ALA A 166 -16.54 -1.23 10.11
C ALA A 166 -15.71 0.01 10.51
N PRO A 167 -16.15 0.77 11.54
CA PRO A 167 -15.43 1.95 11.98
C PRO A 167 -14.04 1.55 12.49
N TYR A 168 -13.00 2.19 11.96
CA TYR A 168 -11.64 2.02 12.47
C TYR A 168 -11.41 2.98 13.64
N SER A 169 -10.66 2.51 14.63
CA SER A 169 -10.30 3.29 15.81
C SER A 169 -9.17 4.24 15.46
N ALA A 170 -9.19 5.46 15.97
CA ALA A 170 -8.06 6.39 15.85
C ALA A 170 -6.91 6.08 16.83
N ASN A 171 -6.84 4.84 17.33
CA ASN A 171 -5.78 4.35 18.20
C ASN A 171 -4.67 3.73 17.33
N PRO A 172 -3.43 4.25 17.33
CA PRO A 172 -2.36 3.78 16.45
C PRO A 172 -2.03 2.29 16.57
N GLU A 173 -2.10 1.73 17.78
CA GLU A 173 -1.85 0.30 18.03
C GLU A 173 -2.92 -0.58 17.37
N ARG A 174 -4.19 -0.18 17.50
CA ARG A 174 -5.30 -0.89 16.87
C ARG A 174 -5.30 -0.73 15.36
N GLU A 175 -4.93 0.44 14.83
CA GLU A 175 -4.76 0.63 13.39
C GLU A 175 -3.59 -0.21 12.84
N PHE A 176 -2.48 -0.29 13.57
CA PHE A 176 -1.37 -1.15 13.18
C PHE A 176 -1.78 -2.63 13.15
N LYS A 177 -2.63 -3.08 14.06
CA LYS A 177 -3.18 -4.44 14.00
C LYS A 177 -3.95 -4.70 12.69
N TYR A 178 -4.71 -3.73 12.19
CA TYR A 178 -5.38 -3.85 10.89
C TYR A 178 -4.38 -3.88 9.74
N PHE A 179 -3.36 -3.02 9.77
CA PHE A 179 -2.28 -3.03 8.80
C PHE A 179 -1.56 -4.39 8.76
N ALA A 180 -1.22 -4.96 9.92
CA ALA A 180 -0.57 -6.26 10.04
C ALA A 180 -1.44 -7.41 9.52
N GLU A 181 -2.73 -7.44 9.87
CA GLU A 181 -3.70 -8.43 9.34
C GLU A 181 -3.76 -8.37 7.79
N ILE A 182 -3.81 -7.17 7.20
CA ILE A 182 -3.81 -6.98 5.75
C ILE A 182 -2.48 -7.42 5.12
N PHE A 183 -1.35 -7.06 5.75
CA PHE A 183 -0.01 -7.41 5.28
C PHE A 183 0.17 -8.93 5.18
N GLU A 184 -0.21 -9.66 6.23
CA GLU A 184 -0.14 -11.12 6.25
C GLU A 184 -1.06 -11.76 5.20
N GLU A 185 -2.25 -11.21 4.96
CA GLU A 185 -3.12 -11.72 3.90
C GLU A 185 -2.59 -11.46 2.50
N TYR A 186 -1.96 -10.31 2.24
CA TYR A 186 -1.31 -10.05 0.96
C TYR A 186 -0.14 -11.02 0.75
N HIS A 187 0.66 -11.27 1.79
CA HIS A 187 1.73 -12.29 1.75
C HIS A 187 1.16 -13.69 1.46
N ARG A 188 0.10 -14.09 2.17
CA ARG A 188 -0.57 -15.38 1.95
C ARG A 188 -1.09 -15.51 0.53
N LEU A 189 -1.67 -14.45 -0.03
CA LEU A 189 -2.10 -14.41 -1.43
C LEU A 189 -0.91 -14.58 -2.39
N CYS A 190 0.22 -13.93 -2.13
CA CYS A 190 1.45 -14.11 -2.93
C CYS A 190 1.86 -15.58 -2.97
N LYS A 191 1.90 -16.25 -1.81
CA LYS A 191 2.29 -17.67 -1.73
C LYS A 191 1.27 -18.58 -2.39
N LYS A 192 -0.03 -18.34 -2.17
CA LYS A 192 -1.12 -19.13 -2.77
C LYS A 192 -1.07 -19.09 -4.29
N LEU A 193 -0.88 -17.90 -4.87
CA LEU A 193 -0.94 -17.70 -6.31
C LEU A 193 0.42 -17.77 -7.00
N LEU A 194 1.50 -18.07 -6.26
CA LEU A 194 2.87 -18.07 -6.75
C LEU A 194 3.20 -16.78 -7.52
N LEU A 195 2.88 -15.64 -6.90
CA LEU A 195 3.17 -14.32 -7.47
C LEU A 195 4.68 -14.07 -7.44
N SER A 196 5.18 -13.48 -8.51
CA SER A 196 6.59 -13.20 -8.72
C SER A 196 6.77 -11.89 -9.46
N LYS A 197 7.98 -11.31 -9.43
CA LYS A 197 8.30 -10.09 -10.18
C LYS A 197 7.93 -10.18 -11.66
N GLY A 198 7.96 -11.38 -12.27
CA GLY A 198 7.58 -11.59 -13.68
C GLY A 198 6.11 -11.31 -13.99
N ASP A 199 5.25 -11.25 -12.97
CA ASP A 199 3.83 -10.91 -13.13
C ASP A 199 3.57 -9.40 -13.16
N VAL A 200 4.58 -8.60 -12.81
CA VAL A 200 4.48 -7.14 -12.78
C VAL A 200 4.93 -6.58 -14.12
N ASP A 201 3.96 -6.09 -14.91
CA ASP A 201 4.20 -5.54 -16.24
C ASP A 201 4.88 -4.14 -16.24
N ASN A 202 5.00 -3.49 -15.08
CA ASN A 202 5.50 -2.11 -14.92
C ASN A 202 4.77 -1.08 -15.80
N SER A 203 3.53 -1.39 -16.18
CA SER A 203 2.65 -0.56 -16.99
C SER A 203 1.51 -0.02 -16.13
N GLY A 204 1.08 1.21 -16.43
CA GLY A 204 -0.05 1.82 -15.73
C GLY A 204 0.17 1.95 -14.23
N TRP A 205 -0.58 1.19 -13.43
CA TRP A 205 -0.48 1.20 -11.97
C TRP A 205 0.18 -0.07 -11.40
N ASN A 206 0.62 -1.01 -12.24
CA ASN A 206 1.21 -2.28 -11.82
C ASN A 206 2.73 -2.14 -11.67
N THR A 207 3.17 -1.49 -10.60
CA THR A 207 4.57 -1.14 -10.37
C THR A 207 5.29 -2.07 -9.39
N SER A 208 4.54 -2.85 -8.62
CA SER A 208 5.05 -3.80 -7.63
C SER A 208 4.00 -4.86 -7.28
N ILE A 209 4.41 -5.97 -6.65
CA ILE A 209 3.49 -7.00 -6.18
C ILE A 209 2.45 -6.43 -5.20
N PRO A 210 2.83 -5.66 -4.16
CA PRO A 210 1.84 -5.05 -3.28
C PRO A 210 0.82 -4.18 -4.03
N LYS A 211 1.25 -3.40 -5.03
CA LYS A 211 0.34 -2.54 -5.81
C LYS A 211 -0.54 -3.33 -6.78
N MET A 212 -0.02 -4.39 -7.37
CA MET A 212 -0.79 -5.28 -8.24
C MET A 212 -1.92 -5.98 -7.46
N ILE A 213 -1.66 -6.42 -6.22
CA ILE A 213 -2.70 -6.97 -5.35
C ILE A 213 -3.75 -5.92 -5.01
N ASP A 214 -3.32 -4.71 -4.65
CA ASP A 214 -4.21 -3.58 -4.39
C ASP A 214 -5.13 -3.27 -5.59
N ASN A 215 -4.57 -3.19 -6.80
CA ASN A 215 -5.32 -2.99 -8.05
C ASN A 215 -6.38 -4.08 -8.27
N ALA A 216 -6.02 -5.35 -8.07
CA ALA A 216 -6.94 -6.47 -8.22
C ALA A 216 -8.11 -6.40 -7.22
N LEU A 217 -7.83 -6.03 -5.96
CA LEU A 217 -8.87 -5.90 -4.93
C LEU A 217 -9.80 -4.72 -5.19
N ILE A 218 -9.28 -3.59 -5.69
CA ILE A 218 -10.09 -2.44 -6.11
C ILE A 218 -11.03 -2.84 -7.25
N ALA A 219 -10.52 -3.50 -8.29
CA ALA A 219 -11.35 -3.98 -9.39
C ALA A 219 -12.38 -5.02 -8.94
N PHE A 220 -11.99 -5.93 -8.05
CA PHE A 220 -12.92 -6.91 -7.47
C PHE A 220 -14.07 -6.22 -6.73
N LEU A 221 -13.78 -5.23 -5.88
CA LEU A 221 -14.81 -4.46 -5.18
C LEU A 221 -15.74 -3.73 -6.15
N ALA A 222 -15.19 -3.12 -7.21
CA ALA A 222 -16.01 -2.45 -8.23
C ALA A 222 -16.98 -3.43 -8.92
N GLU A 223 -16.52 -4.63 -9.25
CA GLU A 223 -17.38 -5.67 -9.83
C GLU A 223 -18.41 -6.23 -8.84
N LEU A 224 -18.03 -6.37 -7.56
CA LEU A 224 -18.96 -6.75 -6.48
C LEU A 224 -20.09 -5.71 -6.33
N LEU A 225 -19.75 -4.41 -6.32
CA LEU A 225 -20.72 -3.32 -6.22
C LEU A 225 -21.64 -3.21 -7.45
N ARG A 226 -21.19 -3.65 -8.62
CA ARG A 226 -22.01 -3.77 -9.84
C ARG A 226 -22.92 -5.00 -9.85
N GLY A 227 -22.75 -5.93 -8.91
CA GLY A 227 -23.48 -7.19 -8.86
C GLY A 227 -22.95 -8.28 -9.80
N ASN A 228 -21.78 -8.06 -10.43
CA ASN A 228 -21.16 -9.04 -11.34
C ASN A 228 -20.48 -10.19 -10.59
N VAL A 229 -20.23 -10.02 -9.29
CA VAL A 229 -19.60 -11.00 -8.40
C VAL A 229 -20.35 -11.02 -7.07
N LYS A 230 -20.34 -12.16 -6.38
CA LYS A 230 -20.90 -12.32 -5.02
C LYS A 230 -19.83 -12.79 -4.06
N VAL A 231 -19.82 -12.26 -2.84
CA VAL A 231 -18.98 -12.74 -1.73
C VAL A 231 -19.86 -13.30 -0.64
N ILE A 232 -19.50 -14.46 -0.10
CA ILE A 232 -20.11 -15.04 1.10
C ILE A 232 -19.21 -14.66 2.28
N PRO A 233 -19.63 -13.76 3.19
CA PRO A 233 -18.84 -13.42 4.37
C PRO A 233 -18.59 -14.66 5.23
N LYS A 234 -17.42 -14.75 5.87
CA LYS A 234 -17.22 -15.75 6.93
C LYS A 234 -17.84 -15.22 8.23
N GLY A 235 -18.67 -16.04 8.87
CA GLY A 235 -19.20 -15.81 10.22
C GLY A 235 -18.11 -15.63 11.26
#